data_AF-A0A2M6WS00-F1
#
_entry.id   AF-A0A2M6WS00-F1
#
_cell.length_a   1.000
_cell.length_b   1.000
_cell.length_c   1.000
_cell.angle_alpha   90.00
_cell.angle_beta   90.00
_cell.angle_gamma   90.00
#
_symmetry.space_group_name_H-M   'P 1'
#
loop_
_entity.id
_entity.type
_entity.pdbx_description
1 polymer ?
#
loop_
_entity_poly.entity_id
_entity_poly.type
_entity_poly.pdbx_seq_one_letter_code
_entity_poly.pdbx_strand_id
1 'polypeptide(L)'
;MELLVVISIIGFLATASMVVLNSVRMKARDARRLADARQIQTAIEIYFNTKNTMPINRNPGVSYNDAQPNFLQELVDEKLLANNPKDIQSPTRRYYYYDYGAGNSRGAMITFQLETIQNHPNSCEPAPYEYRVCNPY
;
A
#
# COMPACT_ATOMS: atom_id res chain seq x y z
N MET A 1 -8.31 52.59 2.92
CA MET A 1 -7.76 51.70 1.87
C MET A 1 -6.76 50.69 2.44
N GLU A 2 -6.37 50.83 3.72
CA GLU A 2 -5.47 49.89 4.40
C GLU A 2 -6.05 48.47 4.52
N LEU A 3 -7.35 48.32 4.74
CA LEU A 3 -7.97 47.00 4.95
C LEU A 3 -7.98 46.15 3.67
N LEU A 4 -8.08 46.77 2.50
CA LEU A 4 -8.12 46.08 1.21
C LEU A 4 -6.78 45.39 0.90
N VAL A 5 -5.67 46.03 1.26
CA VAL A 5 -4.34 45.45 1.10
C VAL A 5 -4.19 44.21 1.98
N VAL A 6 -4.64 44.28 3.22
CA VAL A 6 -4.53 43.16 4.17
C VAL A 6 -5.31 41.93 3.70
N ILE A 7 -6.57 42.11 3.29
CA ILE A 7 -7.37 40.97 2.80
C ILE A 7 -6.81 40.39 1.50
N SER A 8 -6.21 41.23 0.63
CA SER A 8 -5.60 40.76 -0.62
C SER A 8 -4.38 39.88 -0.35
N ILE A 9 -3.54 40.25 0.64
CA ILE A 9 -2.36 39.47 1.02
C ILE A 9 -2.76 38.16 1.71
N ILE A 10 -3.76 38.19 2.61
CA ILE A 10 -4.27 36.97 3.26
C ILE A 10 -4.84 36.00 2.21
N GLY A 11 -5.62 36.50 1.25
CA GLY A 11 -6.16 35.70 0.14
C GLY A 11 -5.07 35.04 -0.70
N PHE A 12 -3.99 35.76 -1.01
CA PHE A 12 -2.86 35.22 -1.75
C PHE A 12 -2.11 34.12 -0.96
N LEU A 13 -1.80 34.37 0.31
CA LEU A 13 -1.11 33.37 1.16
C LEU A 13 -1.98 32.13 1.43
N ALA A 14 -3.30 32.30 1.56
CA ALA A 14 -4.24 31.21 1.77
C ALA A 14 -4.27 30.24 0.58
N THR A 15 -4.27 30.74 -0.66
CA THR A 15 -4.28 29.88 -1.85
C THR A 15 -2.95 29.15 -2.05
N ALA A 16 -1.82 29.83 -1.86
CA ALA A 16 -0.49 29.22 -1.95
C ALA A 16 -0.28 28.10 -0.91
N SER A 17 -0.73 28.31 0.33
CA SER A 17 -0.59 27.32 1.40
C SER A 17 -1.42 26.04 1.16
N MET A 18 -2.62 26.15 0.57
CA MET A 18 -3.46 24.98 0.28
C MET A 18 -2.79 23.98 -0.68
N VAL A 19 -2.06 24.45 -1.70
CA VAL A 19 -1.35 23.58 -2.67
C VAL A 19 -0.26 22.76 -1.99
N VAL A 20 0.50 23.40 -1.08
CA VAL A 20 1.56 22.73 -0.32
C VAL A 20 0.97 21.68 0.63
N LEU A 21 -0.11 22.03 1.35
CA LEU A 21 -0.76 21.12 2.30
C LEU A 21 -1.28 19.84 1.63
N ASN A 22 -1.84 19.94 0.42
CA ASN A 22 -2.28 18.76 -0.33
C ASN A 22 -1.11 17.83 -0.65
N SER A 23 0.02 18.39 -1.09
CA SER A 23 1.24 17.62 -1.39
C SER A 23 1.81 16.93 -0.15
N VAL A 24 1.81 17.61 1.01
CA VAL A 24 2.28 17.06 2.28
C VAL A 24 1.38 15.90 2.74
N ARG A 25 0.06 16.04 2.62
CA ARG A 25 -0.89 14.97 2.98
C ARG A 25 -0.70 13.71 2.13
N MET A 26 -0.45 13.86 0.82
CA MET A 26 -0.15 12.73 -0.06
C MET A 26 1.13 12.01 0.39
N LYS A 27 2.22 12.76 0.66
CA LYS A 27 3.49 12.20 1.16
C LYS A 27 3.33 11.47 2.49
N ALA A 28 2.51 12.00 3.41
CA ALA A 28 2.27 11.37 4.70
C ALA A 28 1.54 10.02 4.56
N ARG A 29 0.55 9.92 3.65
CA ARG A 29 -0.14 8.67 3.35
C ARG A 29 0.79 7.66 2.67
N ASP A 30 1.63 8.12 1.76
CA ASP A 30 2.64 7.28 1.10
C ASP A 30 3.65 6.70 2.09
N ALA A 31 4.13 7.50 3.04
CA ALA A 31 5.00 7.02 4.11
C ALA A 31 4.32 5.95 4.99
N ARG A 32 3.02 6.13 5.30
CA ARG A 32 2.23 5.13 6.02
C ARG A 32 2.10 3.84 5.22
N ARG A 33 1.78 3.92 3.92
CA ARG A 33 1.67 2.73 3.07
C ARG A 33 2.96 1.94 3.00
N LEU A 34 4.09 2.64 2.92
CA LEU A 34 5.40 2.02 2.92
C LEU A 34 5.70 1.30 4.23
N ALA A 35 5.33 1.90 5.37
CA ALA A 35 5.47 1.27 6.67
C ALA A 35 4.60 0.02 6.81
N ASP A 36 3.32 0.11 6.39
CA ASP A 36 2.38 -1.02 6.39
C ASP A 36 2.91 -2.16 5.50
N ALA A 37 3.40 -1.85 4.30
CA ALA A 37 3.98 -2.84 3.38
C ALA A 37 5.18 -3.58 3.97
N ARG A 38 6.07 -2.88 4.68
CA ARG A 38 7.22 -3.51 5.38
C ARG A 38 6.76 -4.46 6.47
N GLN A 39 5.76 -4.06 7.27
CA GLN A 39 5.21 -4.93 8.31
C GLN A 39 4.61 -6.21 7.71
N ILE A 40 3.87 -6.07 6.60
CA ILE A 40 3.29 -7.21 5.90
C ILE A 40 4.38 -8.11 5.32
N GLN A 41 5.42 -7.55 4.70
CA GLN A 41 6.56 -8.33 4.18
C GLN A 41 7.22 -9.16 5.29
N THR A 42 7.56 -8.54 6.42
CA THR A 42 8.15 -9.25 7.56
C THR A 42 7.22 -10.35 8.08
N ALA A 43 5.91 -10.09 8.16
CA ALA A 43 4.95 -11.11 8.56
C ALA A 43 4.89 -12.29 7.57
N ILE A 44 4.93 -12.02 6.26
CA ILE A 44 4.97 -13.07 5.22
C ILE A 44 6.25 -13.91 5.33
N GLU A 45 7.40 -13.26 5.55
CA GLU A 45 8.69 -13.96 5.73
C GLU A 45 8.68 -14.88 6.95
N ILE A 46 8.17 -14.39 8.08
CA ILE A 46 8.04 -15.21 9.31
C ILE A 46 7.06 -16.38 9.08
N TYR A 47 5.94 -16.12 8.41
CA TYR A 47 4.96 -17.15 8.08
C TYR A 47 5.58 -18.24 7.20
N PHE A 48 6.31 -17.86 6.16
CA PHE A 48 7.00 -18.80 5.29
C PHE A 48 8.03 -19.65 6.05
N ASN A 49 8.83 -19.04 6.92
CA ASN A 49 9.81 -19.76 7.75
C ASN A 49 9.16 -20.77 8.70
N THR A 50 7.89 -20.54 9.09
CA THR A 50 7.17 -21.41 10.04
C THR A 50 6.37 -22.49 9.33
N LYS A 51 5.73 -22.17 8.19
CA LYS A 51 4.78 -23.06 7.50
C LYS A 51 5.33 -23.68 6.22
N ASN A 52 6.52 -23.25 5.76
CA ASN A 52 7.11 -23.61 4.47
C ASN A 52 6.18 -23.36 3.26
N THR A 53 5.24 -22.42 3.41
CA THR A 53 4.29 -22.03 2.36
C THR A 53 4.00 -20.54 2.48
N MET A 54 3.66 -19.91 1.36
CA MET A 54 3.16 -18.54 1.36
C MET A 54 1.72 -18.49 1.91
N PRO A 55 1.27 -17.33 2.44
CA PRO A 55 -0.14 -17.11 2.76
C PRO A 55 -1.03 -17.41 1.56
N ILE A 56 -2.22 -17.93 1.81
CA ILE A 56 -3.09 -18.43 0.73
C ILE A 56 -3.60 -17.24 -0.08
N ASN A 57 -3.26 -17.20 -1.37
CA ASN A 57 -4.04 -16.42 -2.31
C ASN A 57 -5.37 -17.15 -2.56
N ARG A 58 -6.45 -16.66 -1.94
CA ARG A 58 -7.78 -17.27 -2.02
C ARG A 58 -8.43 -17.18 -3.40
N ASN A 59 -7.83 -16.44 -4.33
CA ASN A 59 -8.22 -16.41 -5.73
C ASN A 59 -7.01 -16.72 -6.64
N PRO A 60 -6.66 -18.00 -6.84
CA PRO A 60 -5.47 -18.41 -7.60
C PRO A 60 -5.46 -17.78 -9.00
N GLY A 61 -4.33 -17.19 -9.40
CA GLY A 61 -4.18 -16.54 -10.70
C GLY A 61 -4.80 -15.15 -10.84
N VAL A 62 -5.41 -14.61 -9.78
CA VAL A 62 -5.98 -13.25 -9.74
C VAL A 62 -5.44 -12.51 -8.50
N SER A 63 -5.32 -11.19 -8.59
CA SER A 63 -4.95 -10.35 -7.45
C SER A 63 -6.04 -10.36 -6.38
N TYR A 64 -5.67 -10.73 -5.15
CA TYR A 64 -6.52 -10.70 -3.96
C TYR A 64 -6.27 -9.41 -3.18
N ASN A 65 -7.28 -8.70 -2.68
CA ASN A 65 -7.08 -7.35 -2.15
C ASN A 65 -7.74 -7.08 -0.78
N ASP A 66 -7.45 -5.91 -0.22
CA ASP A 66 -7.92 -5.52 1.12
C ASP A 66 -9.42 -5.25 1.25
N ALA A 67 -10.19 -5.32 0.15
CA ALA A 67 -11.65 -5.23 0.21
C ALA A 67 -12.27 -6.57 0.63
N GLN A 68 -11.55 -7.68 0.49
CA GLN A 68 -12.04 -8.99 0.91
C GLN A 68 -11.93 -9.16 2.44
N PRO A 69 -12.94 -9.78 3.09
CA PRO A 69 -13.01 -9.87 4.56
C PRO A 69 -11.87 -10.67 5.20
N ASN A 70 -11.21 -11.51 4.41
CA ASN A 70 -10.19 -12.47 4.80
C ASN A 70 -8.79 -12.14 4.24
N PHE A 71 -8.56 -10.88 3.87
CA PHE A 71 -7.30 -10.44 3.29
C PHE A 71 -6.11 -10.70 4.21
N LEU A 72 -5.23 -11.64 3.80
CA LEU A 72 -4.08 -12.10 4.57
C LEU A 72 -4.43 -12.55 6.00
N GLN A 73 -5.61 -13.15 6.17
CA GLN A 73 -6.11 -13.61 7.47
C GLN A 73 -5.15 -14.59 8.15
N GLU A 74 -4.42 -15.38 7.37
CA GLU A 74 -3.45 -16.36 7.85
C GLU A 74 -2.34 -15.69 8.68
N LEU A 75 -1.96 -14.45 8.34
CA LEU A 75 -0.97 -13.69 9.11
C LEU A 75 -1.53 -13.20 10.45
N VAL A 76 -2.84 -12.95 10.53
CA VAL A 76 -3.52 -12.58 11.77
C VAL A 76 -3.77 -13.79 12.66
N ASP A 77 -4.15 -14.92 12.07
CA ASP A 77 -4.39 -16.18 12.78
C ASP A 77 -3.10 -16.67 13.47
N GLU A 78 -1.94 -16.49 12.83
CA GLU A 78 -0.61 -16.75 13.39
C GLU A 78 -0.09 -15.64 14.31
N LYS A 79 -0.89 -14.60 14.58
CA LYS A 79 -0.55 -13.45 15.43
C LYS A 79 0.67 -12.65 14.96
N LEU A 80 0.98 -12.72 13.66
CA LEU A 80 2.05 -11.94 13.04
C LEU A 80 1.58 -10.52 12.72
N LEU A 81 0.27 -10.35 12.49
CA LEU A 81 -0.39 -9.06 12.34
C LEU A 81 -1.54 -8.94 13.34
N ALA A 82 -1.78 -7.73 13.84
CA ALA A 82 -2.86 -7.47 14.78
C ALA A 82 -4.25 -7.50 14.11
N ASN A 83 -4.33 -7.10 12.84
CA ASN A 83 -5.56 -7.05 12.05
C ASN A 83 -5.22 -7.21 10.57
N ASN A 84 -6.23 -7.57 9.76
CA ASN A 84 -6.08 -7.66 8.31
C ASN A 84 -5.65 -6.31 7.74
N PRO A 85 -4.57 -6.23 6.94
CA PRO A 85 -4.11 -4.97 6.40
C PRO A 85 -5.17 -4.31 5.52
N LYS A 86 -5.28 -2.99 5.62
CA LYS A 86 -6.22 -2.21 4.81
C LYS A 86 -5.66 -0.84 4.51
N ASP A 87 -5.68 -0.43 3.24
CA ASP A 87 -5.23 0.90 2.85
C ASP A 87 -6.10 1.98 3.50
N ILE A 88 -5.47 3.06 3.95
CA ILE A 88 -6.13 4.20 4.59
C ILE A 88 -7.19 4.87 3.68
N GLN A 89 -7.11 4.69 2.36
CA GLN A 89 -8.04 5.21 1.37
C GLN A 89 -8.87 4.11 0.69
N SER A 90 -8.91 2.89 1.23
CA SER A 90 -9.80 1.84 0.70
C SER A 90 -11.28 2.30 0.75
N PRO A 91 -12.05 2.18 -0.36
CA PRO A 91 -11.80 1.36 -1.55
C PRO A 91 -11.09 2.06 -2.72
N THR A 92 -10.81 3.36 -2.64
CA THR A 92 -10.19 4.11 -3.76
C THR A 92 -8.76 3.71 -4.05
N ARG A 93 -8.03 3.26 -3.02
CA ARG A 93 -6.73 2.59 -3.13
C ARG A 93 -6.76 1.34 -2.28
N ARG A 94 -6.06 0.30 -2.71
CA ARG A 94 -6.09 -1.00 -2.05
C ARG A 94 -4.70 -1.62 -2.05
N TYR A 95 -4.44 -2.44 -1.04
CA TYR A 95 -3.38 -3.44 -1.10
C TYR A 95 -3.84 -4.62 -1.94
N TYR A 96 -2.93 -5.13 -2.76
CA TYR A 96 -3.14 -6.36 -3.53
C TYR A 96 -2.04 -7.34 -3.17
N TYR A 97 -2.43 -8.59 -3.03
CA TYR A 97 -1.58 -9.72 -2.74
C TYR A 97 -1.73 -10.74 -3.86
N TYR A 98 -0.60 -11.28 -4.30
CA TYR A 98 -0.54 -12.32 -5.30
C TYR A 98 0.55 -13.32 -4.90
N ASP A 99 0.19 -14.60 -4.87
CA ASP A 99 1.10 -15.71 -4.67
C ASP A 99 1.29 -16.46 -6.01
N TYR A 100 2.53 -16.81 -6.34
CA TYR A 100 2.85 -17.62 -7.52
C TYR A 100 2.66 -19.13 -7.29
N GLY A 101 2.28 -19.53 -6.08
CA GLY A 101 1.90 -20.89 -5.71
C GLY A 101 3.06 -21.74 -5.19
N ALA A 102 2.71 -22.84 -4.53
CA ALA A 102 3.67 -23.76 -3.91
C ALA A 102 4.67 -24.32 -4.94
N GLY A 103 5.96 -24.32 -4.59
CA GLY A 103 7.05 -24.81 -5.45
C GLY A 103 7.54 -23.80 -6.50
N ASN A 104 6.95 -22.60 -6.58
CA ASN A 104 7.45 -21.54 -7.43
C ASN A 104 8.55 -20.73 -6.72
N SER A 105 9.73 -20.62 -7.35
CA SER A 105 10.84 -19.82 -6.82
C SER A 105 10.56 -18.31 -6.81
N ARG A 106 9.49 -17.85 -7.48
CA ARG A 106 9.07 -16.45 -7.53
C ARG A 106 8.41 -15.95 -6.24
N GLY A 107 7.96 -16.85 -5.34
CA GLY A 107 7.40 -16.48 -4.04
C GLY A 107 6.04 -15.78 -4.13
N ALA A 108 5.81 -14.76 -3.31
CA ALA A 108 4.60 -13.94 -3.31
C ALA A 108 4.94 -12.44 -3.37
N MET A 109 4.00 -11.63 -3.84
CA MET A 109 4.12 -10.18 -3.96
C MET A 109 2.95 -9.46 -3.29
N ILE A 110 3.27 -8.33 -2.67
CA ILE A 110 2.29 -7.32 -2.26
C ILE A 110 2.53 -6.05 -3.07
N THR A 111 1.45 -5.50 -3.61
CA THR A 111 1.49 -4.29 -4.44
C THR A 111 0.50 -3.24 -3.95
N PHE A 112 0.88 -1.99 -4.14
CA PHE A 112 0.09 -0.81 -3.82
C PHE A 112 0.58 0.38 -4.63
N GLN A 113 -0.28 1.38 -4.76
CA GLN A 113 0.04 2.61 -5.46
C GLN A 113 0.39 3.72 -4.47
N LEU A 114 1.50 4.41 -4.72
CA LEU A 114 1.81 5.70 -4.08
C LEU A 114 1.07 6.84 -4.78
N GLU A 115 0.67 7.85 -4.02
CA GLU A 115 -0.05 9.03 -4.50
C GLU A 115 0.86 10.03 -5.20
N THR A 116 2.09 10.13 -4.72
CA THR A 116 3.09 11.07 -5.21
C THR A 116 3.75 10.64 -6.53
N ILE A 117 3.50 9.41 -6.97
CA ILE A 117 4.04 8.87 -8.21
C ILE A 117 2.86 8.60 -9.15
N GLN A 118 2.89 9.18 -10.34
CA GLN A 118 1.82 9.02 -11.35
C GLN A 118 2.18 8.04 -12.47
N ASN A 119 3.47 7.80 -12.72
CA ASN A 119 3.95 6.90 -13.76
C ASN A 119 4.66 5.72 -13.09
N HIS A 120 3.88 4.72 -12.72
CA HIS A 120 4.39 3.45 -12.25
C HIS A 120 4.53 2.49 -13.43
N PRO A 121 5.55 1.62 -13.45
CA PRO A 121 5.58 0.53 -14.41
C PRO A 121 4.31 -0.32 -14.24
N ASN A 122 3.68 -0.66 -15.36
CA ASN A 122 2.43 -1.42 -15.34
C ASN A 122 2.65 -2.86 -14.81
N SER A 123 3.88 -3.37 -14.83
CA SER A 123 4.23 -4.68 -14.27
C SER A 123 5.37 -4.54 -13.25
N CYS A 124 5.17 -5.03 -12.03
CA CYS A 124 6.31 -5.39 -11.19
C CYS A 124 6.94 -6.67 -11.77
N GLU A 125 8.21 -6.65 -12.12
CA GLU A 125 8.93 -7.91 -12.31
C GLU A 125 9.06 -8.59 -10.93
N PRO A 126 8.66 -9.86 -10.78
CA PRO A 126 8.75 -10.56 -9.50
C PRO A 126 10.21 -10.80 -9.15
N ALA A 127 10.79 -9.90 -8.36
CA ALA A 127 11.94 -10.28 -7.56
C ALA A 127 11.45 -11.18 -6.43
N PRO A 128 12.15 -12.27 -6.11
CA PRO A 128 11.79 -13.10 -4.97
C PRO A 128 11.77 -12.21 -3.71
N TYR A 129 10.74 -12.39 -2.87
CA TYR A 129 10.61 -11.83 -1.51
C TYR A 129 10.61 -10.29 -1.34
N GLU A 130 10.36 -9.46 -2.37
CA GLU A 130 10.40 -7.99 -2.27
C GLU A 130 9.01 -7.33 -2.43
N TYR A 131 8.63 -6.38 -1.57
CA TYR A 131 7.48 -5.50 -1.84
C TYR A 131 7.90 -4.44 -2.86
N ARG A 132 7.04 -4.20 -3.87
CA ARG A 132 7.26 -3.12 -4.84
C ARG A 132 6.03 -2.25 -4.99
N VAL A 133 6.27 -0.96 -5.21
CA VAL A 133 5.23 0.01 -5.56
C VAL A 133 4.93 -0.17 -7.04
N CYS A 134 3.77 -0.72 -7.39
CA CYS A 134 3.32 -0.83 -8.78
C CYS A 134 1.79 -0.72 -8.85
N ASN A 135 1.29 -0.53 -10.08
CA ASN A 135 -0.12 -0.54 -10.36
C ASN A 135 -0.67 -1.99 -10.37
N PRO A 136 -1.64 -2.35 -9.52
CA PRO A 136 -2.41 -3.57 -9.69
C PRO A 136 -3.35 -3.38 -10.89
N TYR A 137 -3.15 -4.13 -11.98
CA TYR A 137 -4.11 -4.21 -13.08
C TYR A 137 -5.47 -4.71 -12.58
#